data_AF-A0AAU6QXZ0-F1
#
_entry.id   AF-A0AAU6QXZ0-F1
#
_cell.length_a   1.000
_cell.length_b   1.000
_cell.length_c   1.000
_cell.angle_alpha   90.00
_cell.angle_beta   90.00
_cell.angle_gamma   90.00
#
_symmetry.space_group_name_H-M   'P 1'
#
loop_
_entity.id
_entity.type
_entity.pdbx_description
1 polymer ?
#
loop_
_entity_poly.entity_id
_entity_poly.type
_entity_poly.pdbx_seq_one_letter_code
_entity_poly.pdbx_strand_id
1 'polypeptide(L)'
;MGDLLFDHVVVLMLENRSFDHLFGYLGKGEGVGGLSPEATTNYLQPGKATTTAFHVRKGGDFTAVGGGPSHSLKQTNEQLFGKTDVGVNAKAADATLDGFVASFRATLAHDLKREPTESELQQVMNC
;
A
#
# COMPACT_ATOMS: atom_id res chain seq x y z
N MET A 1 32.30 -13.59 14.14
CA MET A 1 31.27 -13.42 13.10
C MET A 1 30.51 -14.72 13.07
N GLY A 2 29.20 -14.71 13.34
CA GLY A 2 28.39 -15.92 13.31
C GLY A 2 28.07 -16.27 11.85
N ASP A 3 28.29 -17.52 11.48
CA ASP A 3 27.90 -18.03 10.17
C ASP A 3 26.38 -17.85 9.97
N LEU A 4 25.97 -17.45 8.78
CA LEU A 4 24.56 -17.36 8.42
C LEU A 4 23.97 -18.78 8.38
N LEU A 5 22.77 -18.97 8.92
CA LEU A 5 22.11 -20.28 9.00
C LEU A 5 21.53 -20.77 7.65
N PHE A 6 21.83 -20.09 6.55
CA PHE A 6 21.29 -20.41 5.22
C PHE A 6 22.32 -20.12 4.14
N ASP A 7 22.34 -20.97 3.10
CA ASP A 7 23.22 -20.81 1.93
C ASP A 7 22.59 -19.93 0.83
N HIS A 8 21.25 -19.81 0.82
CA HIS A 8 20.50 -19.11 -0.23
C HIS A 8 19.33 -18.32 0.32
N VAL A 9 19.11 -17.13 -0.24
CA VAL A 9 17.92 -16.30 0.00
C VAL A 9 17.20 -16.12 -1.33
N VAL A 10 15.92 -16.48 -1.34
CA VAL A 10 15.02 -16.17 -2.45
C VAL A 10 14.13 -15.01 -2.01
N VAL A 11 14.24 -13.88 -2.70
CA VAL A 11 13.38 -12.72 -2.47
C VAL A 11 12.20 -12.79 -3.43
N LEU A 12 11.02 -13.13 -2.90
CA LEU A 12 9.77 -13.08 -3.66
C LEU A 12 9.20 -11.66 -3.58
N MET A 13 9.29 -10.92 -4.68
CA MET A 13 8.71 -9.58 -4.80
C MET A 13 7.26 -9.71 -5.26
N LEU A 14 6.30 -9.53 -4.35
CA LEU A 14 4.88 -9.47 -4.68
C LEU A 14 4.51 -8.11 -5.29
N GLU A 15 3.44 -8.07 -6.09
CA GLU A 15 2.92 -6.85 -6.70
C GLU A 15 2.26 -5.91 -5.68
N ASN A 16 2.13 -4.63 -6.07
CA ASN A 16 1.71 -3.42 -5.35
C ASN A 16 0.45 -3.51 -4.47
N ARG A 17 0.46 -4.40 -3.48
CA ARG A 17 -0.54 -4.52 -2.42
C ARG A 17 0.07 -3.89 -1.17
N SER A 18 -0.67 -3.02 -0.49
CA SER A 18 -0.21 -2.48 0.79
C SER A 18 -0.08 -3.59 1.82
N PHE A 19 0.80 -3.38 2.81
CA PHE A 19 0.88 -4.30 3.96
C PHE A 19 -0.49 -4.44 4.63
N ASP A 20 -1.17 -3.31 4.80
CA ASP A 20 -2.54 -3.18 5.28
C ASP A 20 -3.52 -4.04 4.47
N HIS A 21 -3.42 -4.03 3.15
CA HIS A 21 -4.24 -4.86 2.28
C HIS A 21 -3.98 -6.36 2.50
N LEU A 22 -2.72 -6.79 2.60
CA LEU A 22 -2.42 -8.21 2.73
C LEU A 22 -2.72 -8.73 4.14
N PHE A 23 -2.53 -7.90 5.15
CA PHE A 23 -2.42 -8.35 6.54
C PHE A 23 -3.27 -7.57 7.54
N GLY A 24 -4.04 -6.56 7.13
CA GLY A 24 -4.87 -5.76 8.04
C GLY A 24 -5.99 -6.55 8.73
N TYR A 25 -6.28 -7.77 8.27
CA TYR A 25 -7.20 -8.70 8.95
C TYR A 25 -6.51 -9.76 9.82
N LEU A 26 -5.17 -9.85 9.81
CA LEU A 26 -4.48 -10.86 10.61
C LEU A 26 -4.68 -10.67 12.11
N GLY A 27 -4.88 -9.46 12.64
CA GLY A 27 -5.15 -9.30 14.08
C GLY A 27 -6.59 -9.59 14.51
N LYS A 28 -7.47 -10.13 13.65
CA LYS A 28 -8.79 -10.62 14.08
C LYS A 28 -8.73 -12.10 14.45
N GLY A 29 -9.24 -12.46 15.64
CA GLY A 29 -9.25 -13.85 16.12
C GLY A 29 -7.90 -14.28 16.67
N GLU A 30 -7.38 -15.43 16.22
CA GLU A 30 -6.08 -15.99 16.65
C GLU A 30 -4.86 -15.50 15.85
N GLY A 31 -5.03 -14.53 14.93
CA GLY A 31 -3.89 -14.11 14.12
C GLY A 31 -2.97 -13.11 14.82
N VAL A 32 -2.07 -12.47 14.06
CA VAL A 32 -0.91 -11.74 14.59
C VAL A 32 -1.36 -10.46 15.32
N GLY A 33 -1.09 -10.40 16.63
CA GLY A 33 -1.37 -9.23 17.47
C GLY A 33 -0.63 -7.97 17.00
N GLY A 34 -1.25 -6.80 17.15
CA GLY A 34 -0.72 -5.51 16.72
C GLY A 34 -1.18 -5.05 15.33
N LEU A 35 -1.89 -5.89 14.58
CA LEU A 35 -2.48 -5.56 13.29
C LEU A 35 -4.00 -5.40 13.42
N SER A 36 -4.48 -4.20 13.73
CA SER A 36 -5.92 -3.94 13.75
C SER A 36 -6.36 -3.17 12.49
N PRO A 37 -7.58 -3.40 11.98
CA PRO A 37 -8.13 -2.58 10.89
C PRO A 37 -8.21 -1.09 11.23
N GLU A 38 -8.29 -0.75 12.53
CA GLU A 38 -8.27 0.63 13.00
C GLU A 38 -6.85 1.23 13.00
N ALA A 39 -5.81 0.40 13.11
CA ALA A 39 -4.40 0.79 13.06
C ALA A 39 -3.81 0.79 11.64
N THR A 40 -4.51 0.21 10.65
CA THR A 40 -4.07 0.07 9.26
C THR A 40 -4.85 1.05 8.38
N THR A 41 -4.20 2.18 8.04
CA THR A 41 -4.84 3.31 7.36
C THR A 41 -3.90 3.91 6.33
N ASN A 42 -4.43 4.15 5.13
CA ASN A 42 -3.82 5.04 4.15
C ASN A 42 -4.71 6.28 4.01
N TYR A 43 -4.10 7.48 4.06
CA TYR A 43 -4.83 8.73 3.86
C TYR A 43 -4.84 9.14 2.38
N LEU A 44 -5.83 9.93 1.96
CA LEU A 44 -5.91 10.46 0.59
C LEU A 44 -4.62 11.19 0.19
N GLN A 45 -4.01 11.91 1.14
CA GLN A 45 -2.67 12.44 1.03
C GLN A 45 -1.77 11.74 2.06
N PRO A 46 -0.62 11.15 1.65
CA PRO A 46 0.24 10.40 2.56
C PRO A 46 0.67 11.26 3.75
N GLY A 47 0.67 10.68 4.94
CA GLY A 47 1.03 11.34 6.21
C GLY A 47 0.05 12.41 6.71
N LYS A 48 -1.04 12.70 5.98
CA LYS A 48 -1.97 13.78 6.34
C LYS A 48 -3.30 13.24 6.87
N ALA A 49 -3.33 13.06 8.19
CA ALA A 49 -4.51 12.58 8.92
C ALA A 49 -5.75 13.49 8.83
N THR A 50 -5.59 14.72 8.34
CA THR A 50 -6.71 15.65 8.07
C THR A 50 -7.44 15.36 6.75
N THR A 51 -6.92 14.44 5.92
CA THR A 51 -7.56 14.02 4.66
C THR A 51 -8.32 12.71 4.84
N THR A 52 -9.16 12.34 3.86
CA THR A 52 -9.98 11.12 3.92
C THR A 52 -9.12 9.90 4.26
N ALA A 53 -9.53 9.15 5.28
CA ALA A 53 -8.90 7.91 5.73
C ALA A 53 -9.50 6.71 5.00
N PHE A 54 -8.65 5.85 4.46
CA PHE A 54 -9.03 4.58 3.85
C PHE A 54 -8.51 3.45 4.72
N HIS A 55 -9.45 2.84 5.44
CA HIS A 55 -9.18 1.69 6.30
C HIS A 55 -9.32 0.39 5.52
N VAL A 56 -8.70 -0.65 6.06
CA VAL A 56 -8.80 -2.01 5.53
C VAL A 56 -10.21 -2.57 5.68
N ARG A 57 -10.82 -3.08 4.60
CA ARG A 57 -12.19 -3.63 4.59
C ARG A 57 -12.24 -5.00 3.93
N LYS A 58 -13.16 -5.87 4.37
CA LYS A 58 -13.43 -7.14 3.68
C LYS A 58 -14.21 -6.89 2.40
N GLY A 59 -14.03 -7.77 1.42
CA GLY A 59 -14.77 -7.75 0.16
C GLY A 59 -13.96 -7.12 -0.96
N GLY A 60 -12.67 -7.46 -1.05
CA GLY A 60 -11.85 -7.16 -2.22
C GLY A 60 -12.51 -7.63 -3.51
N ASP A 61 -12.53 -6.76 -4.50
CA ASP A 61 -13.06 -7.12 -5.82
C ASP A 61 -12.13 -8.11 -6.51
N PHE A 62 -12.71 -9.05 -7.27
CA PHE A 62 -11.93 -10.01 -8.06
C PHE A 62 -11.13 -9.32 -9.19
N THR A 63 -11.60 -8.16 -9.64
CA THR A 63 -10.97 -7.36 -10.68
C THR A 63 -10.72 -5.94 -10.18
N ALA A 64 -9.53 -5.40 -10.43
CA ALA A 64 -9.25 -3.99 -10.19
C ALA A 64 -10.03 -3.11 -11.17
N VAL A 65 -10.52 -1.96 -10.71
CA VAL A 65 -10.96 -0.87 -11.58
C VAL A 65 -9.72 -0.24 -12.20
N GLY A 66 -9.75 0.01 -13.53
CA GLY A 66 -8.59 0.48 -14.27
C GLY A 66 -7.51 -0.59 -14.42
N GLY A 67 -6.25 -0.18 -14.54
CA GLY A 67 -5.08 -1.07 -14.62
C GLY A 67 -4.54 -1.56 -13.27
N GLY A 68 -5.18 -1.17 -12.15
CA GLY A 68 -4.63 -1.39 -10.81
C GLY A 68 -3.56 -0.35 -10.42
N PRO A 69 -2.87 -0.54 -9.28
CA PRO A 69 -1.79 0.36 -8.84
C PRO A 69 -0.61 0.35 -9.83
N SER A 70 0.00 1.52 -10.07
CA SER A 70 1.15 1.60 -10.97
C SER A 70 2.41 0.89 -10.44
N HIS A 71 3.21 0.39 -11.38
CA HIS A 71 4.46 -0.34 -11.13
C HIS A 71 5.72 0.46 -11.50
N SER A 72 5.59 1.74 -11.86
CA SER A 72 6.74 2.58 -12.18
C SER A 72 7.56 2.91 -10.92
N LEU A 73 8.87 3.14 -11.05
CA LEU A 73 9.73 3.49 -9.90
C LEU A 73 9.17 4.69 -9.10
N LYS A 74 8.69 5.73 -9.79
CA LYS A 74 8.11 6.92 -9.13
C LYS A 74 6.86 6.58 -8.33
N GLN A 75 6.01 5.70 -8.84
CA GLN A 75 4.77 5.32 -8.18
C GLN A 75 5.02 4.31 -7.05
N THR A 76 5.98 3.40 -7.21
CA THR A 76 6.46 2.55 -6.13
C THR A 76 7.08 3.38 -5.00
N ASN A 77 7.85 4.43 -5.32
CA ASN A 77 8.35 5.38 -4.33
C ASN A 77 7.20 6.09 -3.60
N GLU A 78 6.15 6.49 -4.32
CA GLU A 78 4.98 7.10 -3.71
C GLU A 78 4.28 6.15 -2.73
N GLN A 79 4.14 4.87 -3.07
CA GLN A 79 3.56 3.87 -2.18
C GLN A 79 4.39 3.65 -0.91
N LEU A 80 5.71 3.56 -1.05
CA LEU A 80 6.62 3.25 0.05
C LEU A 80 6.91 4.46 0.96
N PHE A 81 7.10 5.64 0.37
CA PHE A 81 7.63 6.83 1.05
C PHE A 81 6.67 8.03 1.02
N GLY A 82 5.48 7.88 0.45
CA GLY A 82 4.50 8.97 0.33
C GLY A 82 4.88 10.06 -0.68
N LYS A 83 5.93 9.86 -1.49
CA LYS A 83 6.41 10.82 -2.50
C LYS A 83 7.11 10.13 -3.67
N THR A 84 7.03 10.73 -4.86
CA THR A 84 7.58 10.15 -6.09
C THR A 84 9.10 10.34 -6.24
N ASP A 85 9.64 11.44 -5.71
CA ASP A 85 11.06 11.76 -5.73
C ASP A 85 11.73 11.37 -4.41
N VAL A 86 12.54 10.30 -4.47
CA VAL A 86 13.22 9.69 -3.33
C VAL A 86 14.69 9.57 -3.71
N GLY A 87 15.57 10.10 -2.86
CA GLY A 87 17.00 10.04 -3.10
C GLY A 87 17.51 8.60 -3.12
N VAL A 88 18.53 8.33 -3.95
CA VAL A 88 19.10 6.97 -4.16
C VAL A 88 19.61 6.29 -2.88
N ASN A 89 19.85 7.05 -1.82
CA ASN A 89 20.36 6.57 -0.53
C ASN A 89 19.29 6.59 0.58
N ALA A 90 18.01 6.73 0.23
CA ALA A 90 16.92 6.65 1.20
C ALA A 90 16.97 5.29 1.92
N LYS A 91 16.83 5.30 3.24
CA LYS A 91 16.87 4.06 4.01
C LYS A 91 15.53 3.39 3.90
N ALA A 92 15.52 2.06 3.79
CA ALA A 92 14.28 1.28 3.83
C ALA A 92 13.47 1.55 5.11
N ALA A 93 14.14 1.85 6.23
CA ALA A 93 13.50 2.22 7.50
C ALA A 93 12.73 3.54 7.46
N ASP A 94 12.94 4.38 6.43
CA ASP A 94 12.22 5.64 6.24
C ASP A 94 10.90 5.42 5.47
N ALA A 95 10.62 4.21 5.00
CA ALA A 95 9.39 3.87 4.29
C ALA A 95 8.20 3.78 5.26
N THR A 96 7.21 4.65 5.07
CA THR A 96 5.99 4.73 5.88
C THR A 96 4.88 3.81 5.40
N LEU A 97 4.95 3.33 4.14
CA LEU A 97 3.98 2.42 3.53
C LEU A 97 2.53 2.96 3.48
N ASP A 98 2.35 4.28 3.46
CA ASP A 98 1.05 4.96 3.56
C ASP A 98 0.64 5.73 2.29
N GLY A 99 1.32 5.48 1.16
CA GLY A 99 1.05 6.15 -0.11
C GLY A 99 0.31 5.35 -1.15
N PHE A 100 -0.27 4.20 -0.79
CA PHE A 100 -0.94 3.31 -1.75
C PHE A 100 -2.21 3.95 -2.35
N VAL A 101 -2.98 4.66 -1.53
CA VAL A 101 -4.17 5.39 -2.01
C VAL A 101 -3.78 6.53 -2.95
N ALA A 102 -2.73 7.28 -2.62
CA ALA A 102 -2.26 8.38 -3.47
C ALA A 102 -1.77 7.89 -4.84
N SER A 103 -0.95 6.83 -4.84
CA SER A 103 -0.47 6.20 -6.07
C SER A 103 -1.61 5.60 -6.92
N PHE A 104 -2.56 4.93 -6.26
CA PHE A 104 -3.73 4.37 -6.96
C PHE A 104 -4.62 5.47 -7.55
N ARG A 105 -4.84 6.57 -6.82
CA ARG A 105 -5.58 7.73 -7.33
C ARG A 105 -4.94 8.30 -8.60
N ALA A 106 -3.62 8.49 -8.61
CA ALA A 106 -2.93 9.03 -9.78
C ALA A 106 -3.09 8.12 -11.01
N THR A 107 -2.95 6.81 -10.80
CA THR A 107 -3.07 5.81 -11.88
C THR A 107 -4.52 5.72 -12.39
N LEU A 108 -5.47 5.62 -11.46
CA LEU A 108 -6.87 5.48 -11.81
C LEU A 108 -7.45 6.74 -12.46
N ALA A 109 -7.00 7.93 -12.04
CA ALA A 109 -7.37 9.18 -12.70
C ALA A 109 -6.91 9.21 -14.16
N HIS A 110 -5.69 8.71 -14.41
CA HIS A 110 -5.16 8.57 -15.76
C HIS A 110 -5.99 7.58 -16.59
N ASP A 111 -6.39 6.44 -16.03
CA ASP A 111 -7.13 5.41 -16.74
C ASP A 111 -8.57 5.84 -17.07
N LEU A 112 -9.24 6.45 -16.09
CA LEU A 112 -10.63 6.89 -16.22
C LEU A 112 -10.79 8.24 -16.93
N LYS A 113 -9.71 9.01 -17.09
CA LYS A 113 -9.72 10.39 -17.61
C LYS A 113 -10.63 11.34 -16.81
N ARG A 114 -10.76 11.08 -15.50
CA ARG A 114 -11.52 11.88 -14.53
C ARG A 114 -10.98 11.64 -13.12
N GLU A 115 -11.39 12.46 -12.16
CA GLU A 115 -11.13 12.16 -10.75
C GLU A 115 -11.86 10.88 -10.32
N PRO A 116 -11.17 9.93 -9.66
CA PRO A 116 -11.79 8.77 -9.03
C PRO A 116 -12.64 9.17 -7.83
N THR A 117 -13.70 8.41 -7.59
CA THR A 117 -14.52 8.52 -6.38
C THR A 117 -13.85 7.86 -5.18
N GLU A 118 -14.24 8.22 -3.97
CA GLU A 118 -13.71 7.57 -2.76
C GLU A 118 -14.00 6.07 -2.74
N SER A 119 -15.16 5.63 -3.25
CA SER A 119 -15.49 4.21 -3.34
C SER A 119 -14.55 3.45 -4.28
N GLU A 120 -14.13 4.08 -5.38
CA GLU A 120 -13.16 3.47 -6.30
C GLU A 120 -11.78 3.40 -5.64
N LEU A 121 -11.35 4.46 -4.95
CA LEU A 121 -10.07 4.47 -4.24
C LEU A 121 -10.02 3.46 -3.09
N GLN A 122 -11.14 3.23 -2.39
CA GLN A 122 -11.25 2.25 -1.31
C GLN A 122 -10.89 0.82 -1.76
N GLN A 123 -11.02 0.51 -3.06
CA GLN A 123 -10.69 -0.82 -3.60
C GLN A 123 -9.24 -1.25 -3.30
N VAL A 124 -8.27 -0.32 -3.29
CA VAL A 124 -6.86 -0.64 -3.00
C VAL A 124 -6.64 -1.09 -1.55
N MET A 125 -7.60 -0.80 -0.66
CA MET A 125 -7.58 -1.19 0.76
C MET A 125 -8.61 -2.29 1.08
N ASN A 126 -9.24 -2.91 0.08
CA ASN A 126 -10.18 -4.01 0.28
C ASN A 126 -9.48 -5.37 0.13
N CYS A 127 -9.72 -6.28 1.08
CA CYS A 127 -9.17 -7.64 1.16
C CYS A 127 -10.19 -8.71 0.79
#